data_AF-N8RHT7-F1
#
_entry.id   AF-N8RHT7-F1
#
_cell.length_a   1.000
_cell.length_b   1.000
_cell.length_c   1.000
_cell.angle_alpha   90.00
_cell.angle_beta   90.00
_cell.angle_gamma   90.00
#
_symmetry.space_group_name_H-M   'P 1'
#
loop_
_entity.id
_entity.type
_entity.pdbx_description
1 polymer ?
#
loop_
_entity_poly.entity_id
_entity_poly.type
_entity_poly.pdbx_seq_one_letter_code
_entity_poly.pdbx_strand_id
1 'polypeptide(L)' 'MNPHTTSSESQATIPYGYALRMFLGWSILYLGTLIGVIELLRRNII' A
#
# COMPACT_ATOMS: atom_id res chain seq x y z
N MET A 1 -8.83 -28.21 -33.50
CA MET A 1 -7.93 -27.14 -33.03
C MET A 1 -8.80 -25.91 -32.83
N ASN A 2 -9.08 -25.53 -31.58
CA ASN A 2 -9.92 -24.38 -31.24
C ASN A 2 -9.16 -23.54 -30.20
N PRO A 3 -8.77 -22.29 -30.49
CA PRO A 3 -8.03 -21.47 -29.55
C PRO A 3 -8.99 -20.94 -28.48
N HIS A 4 -8.89 -21.50 -27.29
CA HIS A 4 -9.60 -21.01 -26.12
C HIS A 4 -9.05 -19.63 -25.78
N THR A 5 -9.87 -18.60 -25.98
CA THR A 5 -9.68 -17.24 -25.51
C THR A 5 -9.76 -17.23 -23.98
N THR A 6 -8.68 -17.61 -23.29
CA THR A 6 -8.52 -17.27 -21.89
C THR A 6 -8.06 -15.83 -21.84
N SER A 7 -9.00 -14.95 -21.49
CA SER A 7 -8.75 -13.58 -21.06
C SER A 7 -7.43 -13.51 -20.30
N SER A 8 -6.55 -12.63 -20.75
CA SER A 8 -5.29 -12.29 -20.07
C SER A 8 -5.56 -11.55 -18.77
N GLU A 9 -6.32 -12.14 -17.85
CA GLU A 9 -6.18 -11.81 -16.44
C GLU A 9 -4.89 -12.47 -15.99
N SER A 10 -3.80 -11.75 -16.21
CA SER A 10 -2.56 -11.98 -15.51
C SER A 10 -2.90 -11.90 -14.02
N GLN A 11 -3.23 -13.03 -13.41
CA GLN A 11 -3.21 -13.20 -11.97
C GLN A 11 -1.75 -12.98 -11.59
N ALA A 12 -1.35 -11.72 -11.47
CA ALA A 12 -0.09 -11.31 -10.92
C ALA A 12 -0.14 -11.75 -9.46
N THR A 13 0.25 -13.00 -9.21
CA THR A 13 0.36 -13.56 -7.87
C THR A 13 1.33 -12.68 -7.13
N ILE A 14 0.82 -11.70 -6.37
CA ILE A 14 1.66 -10.80 -5.61
C ILE A 14 2.30 -11.67 -4.52
N PRO A 15 3.62 -11.88 -4.56
CA PRO A 15 4.25 -12.76 -3.60
C PRO A 15 4.07 -12.18 -2.20
N TYR A 16 3.76 -13.04 -1.23
CA TYR A 16 3.46 -12.63 0.14
C TYR A 16 4.55 -11.72 0.73
N GLY A 17 5.83 -11.98 0.42
CA GLY A 17 6.94 -11.14 0.84
C GLY A 17 6.91 -9.72 0.26
N TYR A 18 6.43 -9.55 -0.97
CA TYR A 18 6.21 -8.23 -1.56
C TYR A 18 5.04 -7.51 -0.91
N ALA A 19 3.92 -8.21 -0.68
CA ALA A 19 2.76 -7.65 0.01
C ALA A 19 3.11 -7.19 1.43
N LEU A 20 3.89 -7.99 2.17
CA LEU A 20 4.35 -7.65 3.51
C LEU A 20 5.27 -6.42 3.51
N ARG A 21 6.23 -6.35 2.57
CA ARG A 21 7.12 -5.18 2.42
C ARG A 21 6.34 -3.93 2.05
N MET A 22 5.37 -4.07 1.15
CA MET A 22 4.46 -3.00 0.77
C MET A 22 3.70 -2.50 2.00
N PHE A 23 3.04 -3.39 2.74
CA PHE A 23 2.31 -3.05 3.96
C PHE A 23 3.19 -2.34 5.01
N LEU A 24 4.42 -2.83 5.24
CA LEU A 24 5.37 -2.19 6.17
C LEU A 24 5.72 -0.78 5.72
N GLY A 25 6.02 -0.58 4.42
CA GLY A 25 6.34 0.73 3.86
C GLY A 25 5.17 1.72 4.02
N TRP A 26 3.95 1.29 3.66
CA TRP A 26 2.75 2.11 3.84
C TRP A 26 2.46 2.42 5.31
N SER A 27 2.71 1.49 6.22
CA SER A 27 2.53 1.70 7.67
C SER A 27 3.47 2.77 8.22
N ILE A 28 4.74 2.76 7.83
CA ILE A 28 5.71 3.79 8.25
C ILE A 28 5.33 5.16 7.69
N LEU A 29 4.96 5.23 6.41
CA LEU A 29 4.50 6.48 5.79
C LEU A 29 3.25 7.02 6.48
N TYR A 30 2.30 6.14 6.82
CA TYR A 30 1.08 6.51 7.54
C TYR A 30 1.39 7.05 8.93
N LEU A 31 2.19 6.34 9.72
CA LEU A 31 2.58 6.77 11.07
C LEU A 31 3.34 8.10 11.06
N GLY A 32 4.30 8.27 10.13
CA GLY A 32 5.06 9.51 10.01
C GLY A 32 4.17 10.71 9.65
N THR A 33 3.25 10.51 8.70
CA THR A 33 2.28 11.54 8.31
C THR A 33 1.34 11.87 9.47
N LEU A 34 0.82 10.85 10.16
CA LEU A 34 -0.07 11.03 11.29
C LEU A 34 0.59 11.84 12.41
N ILE A 35 1.83 11.51 12.78
CA ILE A 35 2.60 12.23 13.80
C ILE A 35 2.82 13.68 13.38
N GLY A 36 3.20 13.92 12.11
CA GLY A 36 3.40 15.27 11.58
C GLY A 36 2.12 16.10 11.62
N VAL A 37 0.98 15.51 11.24
CA VAL A 37 -0.33 16.18 11.30
C VAL A 37 -0.72 16.48 12.75
N ILE A 38 -0.54 15.55 13.68
CA ILE A 38 -0.82 15.77 15.11
C ILE A 38 0.03 16.91 15.66
N GLU A 39 1.32 16.95 15.32
CA GLU A 39 2.23 18.02 15.75
C GLU A 39 1.84 19.38 15.15
N LEU A 40 1.39 19.40 13.88
CA LEU A 40 0.91 20.60 13.21
C LEU A 40 -0.38 21.13 13.86
N LEU A 41 -1.34 20.25 14.15
CA LEU A 41 -2.55 20.61 14.90
C LEU A 41 -2.20 21.12 16.30
N ARG A 42 -1.27 20.46 17.00
CA ARG A 42 -0.83 20.87 18.34
C ARG A 42 -0.25 22.29 18.33
N ARG A 43 0.60 22.61 17.35
CA ARG A 43 1.22 23.94 17.19
C ARG A 43 0.27 25.02 16.68
N ASN A 44 -0.86 24.64 16.11
CA ASN A 44 -1.83 25.59 15.56
C ASN A 44 -3.04 25.83 16.49
N ILE A 45 -3.25 24.95 17.48
CA ILE A 45 -4.33 25.06 18.48
C ILE A 45 -3.84 25.72 19.79
N ILE A 46 -2.57 25.54 20.17
CA ILE A 46 -1.90 26.23 21.29
C ILE A 46 -1.19 27.46 20.73
#